data_AF-A0A1V4MQB7-F1
#
_entry.id   AF-A0A1V4MQB7-F1
#
_cell.length_a   1.000
_cell.length_b   1.000
_cell.length_c   1.000
_cell.angle_alpha   90.00
_cell.angle_beta   90.00
_cell.angle_gamma   90.00
#
_symmetry.space_group_name_H-M   'P 1'
#
loop_
_entity.id
_entity.type
_entity.pdbx_description
1 polymer ?
#
loop_
_entity_poly.entity_id
_entity_poly.type
_entity_poly.pdbx_seq_one_letter_code
_entity_poly.pdbx_strand_id
1 'polypeptide(L)'
;MRKMTKRTTLPLKVTFLGLIVAACFMIIVPPLSAQQGQQGQQGQEGYNPQQQQNRQPAQPPPADFSEDTLENFAEAKIEIDEIRSAYSEELKSVEDPDKARELQDKYTKKMISAVESNDLSINKYNGIIQAMRNNPELLEKVENMTN
;
A
#
# COMPACT_ATOMS: atom_id res chain seq x y z
N MET A 1 -35.61 20.52 -49.63
CA MET A 1 -36.24 20.41 -48.30
C MET A 1 -35.19 19.91 -47.30
N ARG A 2 -34.68 20.79 -46.42
CA ARG A 2 -33.70 20.47 -45.37
C ARG A 2 -34.44 19.88 -44.17
N LYS A 3 -34.09 18.67 -43.72
CA LYS A 3 -34.59 18.16 -42.44
C LYS A 3 -33.65 18.60 -41.32
N MET A 4 -34.28 19.16 -40.30
CA MET A 4 -33.71 19.94 -39.19
C MET A 4 -32.84 19.11 -38.25
N THR A 5 -31.76 19.76 -37.86
CA THR A 5 -30.93 19.59 -36.66
C THR A 5 -31.76 19.36 -35.40
N LYS A 6 -31.41 18.33 -34.62
CA LYS A 6 -31.58 18.35 -33.15
C LYS A 6 -30.31 17.82 -32.50
N ARG A 7 -29.48 18.77 -32.07
CA ARG A 7 -28.45 18.57 -31.05
C ARG A 7 -29.20 18.44 -29.73
N THR A 8 -28.97 17.37 -28.99
CA THR A 8 -29.53 17.20 -27.64
C THR A 8 -28.37 17.02 -26.68
N THR A 9 -28.43 17.80 -25.61
CA THR A 9 -27.36 18.29 -24.76
C THR A 9 -27.14 17.42 -23.53
N LEU A 10 -25.87 17.16 -23.17
CA LEU A 10 -25.45 16.68 -21.86
C LEU A 10 -25.92 17.63 -20.74
N PRO A 11 -26.20 17.09 -19.54
CA PRO A 11 -25.84 17.78 -18.31
C PRO A 11 -24.78 17.00 -17.52
N LEU A 12 -23.57 17.53 -17.62
CA LEU A 12 -22.45 17.40 -16.70
C LEU A 12 -22.90 17.81 -15.27
N LYS A 13 -22.89 16.90 -14.31
CA LYS A 13 -22.95 17.26 -12.87
C LYS A 13 -21.54 17.21 -12.29
N VAL A 14 -20.78 18.26 -12.61
CA VAL A 14 -19.62 18.68 -11.82
C VAL A 14 -20.18 19.42 -10.60
N THR A 15 -19.92 18.91 -9.41
CA THR A 15 -20.08 19.68 -8.18
C THR A 15 -18.68 19.87 -7.60
N PHE A 16 -18.09 21.01 -7.99
CA PHE A 16 -16.84 21.55 -7.46
C PHE A 16 -17.22 22.77 -6.60
N LEU A 17 -16.81 22.78 -5.34
CA LEU A 17 -16.62 23.97 -4.48
C LEU A 17 -15.83 23.45 -3.25
N GLY A 18 -14.55 23.71 -3.02
CA GLY A 18 -13.77 24.96 -3.03
C GLY A 18 -13.39 25.27 -1.56
N LEU A 19 -12.17 24.94 -1.08
CA LEU A 19 -11.03 25.86 -0.79
C LEU A 19 -11.46 27.08 0.08
N ILE A 20 -10.92 27.50 1.24
CA ILE A 20 -9.60 27.55 1.92
C ILE A 20 -9.88 28.04 3.36
N VAL A 21 -9.17 27.59 4.41
CA VAL A 21 -8.52 28.49 5.40
C VAL A 21 -7.30 27.77 5.99
N ALA A 22 -6.12 28.23 5.56
CA ALA A 22 -4.89 28.07 6.29
C ALA A 22 -4.92 29.01 7.52
N ALA A 23 -4.57 28.50 8.69
CA ALA A 23 -4.21 29.32 9.84
C ALA A 23 -3.02 28.68 10.54
N CYS A 24 -1.82 29.12 10.17
CA CYS A 24 -0.61 28.92 10.95
C CYS A 24 -0.80 29.54 12.33
N PHE A 25 -0.76 28.72 13.38
CA PHE A 25 -0.36 29.17 14.71
C PHE A 25 0.79 28.29 15.17
N MET A 26 2.00 28.81 15.02
CA MET A 26 3.13 28.42 15.87
C MET A 26 2.74 28.73 17.31
N ILE A 27 2.67 27.71 18.16
CA ILE A 27 2.89 27.89 19.60
C ILE A 27 3.97 26.90 20.02
N ILE A 28 5.18 27.42 20.12
CA ILE A 28 6.30 26.85 20.86
C ILE A 28 5.99 27.05 22.34
N VAL A 29 5.80 26.01 23.17
CA VAL A 29 5.86 26.08 24.65
C VAL A 29 6.24 24.67 25.23
N PRO A 30 7.09 24.59 26.28
CA PRO A 30 8.27 23.69 26.44
C PRO A 30 7.98 22.29 27.06
N PRO A 31 9.00 21.40 27.16
CA PRO A 31 8.85 20.13 27.88
C PRO A 31 8.43 20.36 29.33
N LEU A 32 7.20 19.95 29.64
CA LEU A 32 6.62 19.92 30.98
C LEU A 32 7.22 18.74 31.77
N SER A 33 8.51 18.83 32.09
CA SER A 33 9.16 17.92 33.03
C SER A 33 8.81 18.32 34.47
N ALA A 34 7.55 18.18 34.88
CA ALA A 34 7.16 18.09 36.29
C ALA A 34 5.64 17.93 36.45
N GLN A 35 5.27 16.87 37.17
CA GLN A 35 4.17 16.86 38.14
C GLN A 35 2.72 16.66 37.63
N GLN A 36 2.42 15.39 37.34
CA GLN A 36 1.45 14.58 38.10
C GLN A 36 0.05 15.19 38.37
N GLY A 37 -0.95 14.77 37.58
CA GLY A 37 -2.36 14.76 37.99
C GLY A 37 -3.38 15.30 36.97
N GLN A 38 -3.95 14.38 36.16
CA GLN A 38 -5.31 14.42 35.56
C GLN A 38 -5.83 15.70 34.88
N GLN A 39 -5.89 15.69 33.53
CA GLN A 39 -7.10 15.77 32.67
C GLN A 39 -6.75 16.33 31.28
N GLY A 40 -7.15 15.59 30.24
CA GLY A 40 -7.04 15.92 28.81
C GLY A 40 -6.67 14.66 28.01
N GLN A 41 -7.24 14.33 26.84
CA GLN A 41 -8.12 15.01 25.91
C GLN A 41 -8.85 13.92 25.07
N GLN A 42 -9.97 14.31 24.49
CA GLN A 42 -10.91 13.51 23.71
C GLN A 42 -10.24 12.72 22.58
N GLY A 43 -10.61 11.43 22.50
CA GLY A 43 -10.23 10.55 21.41
C GLY A 43 -10.89 10.98 20.10
N GLN A 44 -10.06 11.12 19.06
CA GLN A 44 -10.49 10.92 17.69
C GLN A 44 -10.08 9.51 17.31
N GLU A 45 -11.08 8.62 17.27
CA GLU A 45 -10.99 7.26 16.76
C GLU A 45 -10.77 7.32 15.24
N GLY A 46 -9.52 7.45 14.83
CA GLY A 46 -9.08 7.08 13.49
C GLY A 46 -9.02 5.55 13.42
N TYR A 47 -10.12 4.93 13.01
CA TYR A 47 -10.15 3.51 12.65
C TYR A 47 -9.22 3.30 11.44
N ASN A 48 -7.99 2.85 11.68
CA ASN A 48 -7.05 2.43 10.64
C ASN A 48 -6.91 0.89 10.73
N PRO A 49 -7.80 0.11 10.08
CA PRO A 49 -7.63 -1.33 10.03
C PRO A 49 -6.55 -1.65 8.99
N GLN A 50 -5.72 -2.65 9.29
CA GLN A 50 -4.58 -3.16 8.50
C GLN A 50 -3.33 -2.28 8.68
N GLN A 51 -2.32 -2.64 9.48
CA GLN A 51 -1.63 -3.93 9.45
C GLN A 51 -1.05 -4.24 10.84
N GLN A 52 -1.77 -5.05 11.61
CA GLN A 52 -1.19 -5.83 12.70
C GLN A 52 -1.11 -7.28 12.24
N GLN A 53 -0.10 -7.59 11.43
CA GLN A 53 0.29 -8.98 11.22
C GLN A 53 1.82 -9.04 11.29
N ASN A 54 2.30 -9.58 12.41
CA ASN A 54 3.70 -9.93 12.68
C ASN A 54 4.74 -8.83 12.43
N ARG A 55 4.92 -7.93 13.41
CA ARG A 55 6.25 -7.32 13.62
C ARG A 55 7.17 -8.37 14.26
N GLN A 56 7.63 -9.32 13.45
CA GLN A 56 8.89 -10.00 13.74
C GLN A 56 9.99 -8.93 13.69
N PRO A 57 10.99 -8.93 14.59
CA PRO A 57 12.06 -7.94 14.57
C PRO A 57 12.68 -7.95 13.16
N ALA A 58 12.54 -6.83 12.45
CA ALA A 58 13.14 -6.64 11.15
C ALA A 58 14.66 -6.73 11.34
N GLN A 59 15.25 -7.84 10.90
CA GLN A 59 16.70 -7.92 10.81
C GLN A 59 17.16 -6.84 9.83
N PRO A 60 18.27 -6.14 10.11
CA PRO A 60 18.81 -5.16 9.17
C PRO A 60 18.97 -5.83 7.80
N PRO A 61 18.54 -5.16 6.70
CA PRO A 61 18.66 -5.74 5.37
C PRO A 61 20.13 -6.12 5.14
N PRO A 62 20.41 -7.28 4.51
CA PRO A 62 21.77 -7.65 4.20
C PRO A 62 22.43 -6.53 3.39
N ALA A 63 23.70 -6.25 3.69
CA ALA A 63 24.44 -5.11 3.14
C ALA A 63 24.68 -5.19 1.62
N ASP A 64 24.29 -6.29 0.98
CA ASP A 64 24.23 -6.43 -0.46
C ASP A 64 23.31 -7.62 -0.80
N PHE A 65 22.62 -7.58 -1.95
CA PHE A 65 21.81 -8.68 -2.44
C PHE A 65 22.51 -9.32 -3.65
N SER A 66 22.63 -10.65 -3.67
CA SER A 66 23.19 -11.35 -4.83
C SER A 66 22.29 -11.17 -6.07
N GLU A 67 22.88 -11.30 -7.26
CA GLU A 67 22.13 -11.23 -8.52
C GLU A 67 20.99 -12.26 -8.55
N ASP A 68 21.28 -13.53 -8.27
CA ASP A 68 20.26 -14.59 -8.16
C ASP A 68 19.14 -14.22 -7.16
N THR A 69 19.47 -13.55 -6.05
CA THR A 69 18.45 -13.11 -5.08
C THR A 69 17.53 -12.03 -5.66
N LEU A 70 18.07 -11.17 -6.53
CA LEU A 70 17.31 -10.10 -7.19
C LEU A 70 16.49 -10.63 -8.36
N GLU A 71 16.98 -11.63 -9.09
CA GLU A 71 16.23 -12.33 -10.13
C GLU A 71 15.02 -13.06 -9.53
N ASN A 72 15.23 -13.86 -8.50
CA ASN A 72 14.15 -14.52 -7.75
C ASN A 72 13.14 -13.50 -7.19
N PHE A 73 13.60 -12.30 -6.81
CA PHE A 73 12.72 -11.24 -6.34
C PHE A 73 11.89 -10.65 -7.47
N ALA A 74 12.49 -10.45 -8.64
CA ALA A 74 11.80 -9.97 -9.83
C ALA A 74 10.70 -10.95 -10.26
N GLU A 75 11.00 -12.26 -10.30
CA GLU A 75 10.02 -13.32 -10.60
C GLU A 75 8.88 -13.34 -9.57
N ALA A 76 9.21 -13.36 -8.27
CA ALA A 76 8.21 -13.32 -7.20
C ALA A 76 7.33 -12.06 -7.27
N LYS A 77 7.90 -10.90 -7.66
CA LYS A 77 7.14 -9.65 -7.81
C LYS A 77 6.12 -9.76 -8.94
N ILE A 78 6.49 -10.34 -10.08
CA ILE A 78 5.56 -10.55 -11.22
C ILE A 78 4.38 -11.42 -10.76
N GLU A 79 4.66 -12.57 -10.13
CA GLU A 79 3.61 -13.45 -9.61
C GLU A 79 2.71 -12.75 -8.57
N ILE A 80 3.28 -11.98 -7.65
CA ILE A 80 2.53 -11.25 -6.64
C ILE A 80 1.64 -10.18 -7.28
N ASP A 81 2.11 -9.48 -8.31
CA ASP A 81 1.33 -8.48 -9.03
C ASP A 81 0.14 -9.13 -9.77
N GLU A 82 0.33 -10.31 -10.36
CA GLU A 82 -0.77 -11.11 -10.93
C GLU A 82 -1.79 -11.54 -9.86
N ILE A 83 -1.31 -12.04 -8.71
CA ILE A 83 -2.16 -12.43 -7.57
C ILE A 83 -2.97 -11.23 -7.06
N ARG A 84 -2.35 -10.04 -6.97
CA ARG A 84 -3.03 -8.80 -6.57
C ARG A 84 -4.08 -8.35 -7.58
N SER A 85 -3.79 -8.48 -8.87
CA SER A 85 -4.74 -8.17 -9.93
C SER A 85 -5.97 -9.08 -9.83
N ALA A 86 -5.75 -10.39 -9.73
CA ALA A 86 -6.81 -11.38 -9.56
C ALA A 86 -7.61 -11.16 -8.26
N TYR A 87 -6.96 -10.79 -7.15
CA TYR A 87 -7.65 -10.44 -5.91
C TYR A 87 -8.58 -9.25 -6.10
N SER A 88 -8.08 -8.17 -6.74
CA SER A 88 -8.85 -6.96 -7.01
C SER A 88 -10.06 -7.24 -7.89
N GLU A 89 -9.93 -8.16 -8.85
CA GLU A 89 -11.04 -8.59 -9.70
C GLU A 89 -12.08 -9.43 -8.93
N GLU A 90 -11.64 -10.44 -8.17
CA GLU A 90 -12.55 -11.26 -7.35
C GLU A 90 -13.28 -10.38 -6.31
N LEU A 91 -12.59 -9.42 -5.68
CA LEU A 91 -13.14 -8.57 -4.63
C LEU A 91 -14.28 -7.65 -5.13
N LYS A 92 -14.24 -7.19 -6.38
CA LYS A 92 -15.34 -6.39 -6.98
C LYS A 92 -16.68 -7.12 -7.00
N SER A 93 -16.65 -8.44 -7.00
CA SER A 93 -17.84 -9.29 -7.05
C SER A 93 -18.32 -9.76 -5.66
N VAL A 94 -17.62 -9.35 -4.58
CA VAL A 94 -17.91 -9.79 -3.21
C VAL A 94 -18.54 -8.66 -2.41
N GLU A 95 -19.83 -8.81 -2.10
CA GLU A 95 -20.58 -7.87 -1.25
C GLU A 95 -20.65 -8.33 0.21
N ASP A 96 -20.45 -9.63 0.46
CA ASP A 96 -20.53 -10.25 1.77
C ASP A 96 -19.21 -10.04 2.55
N PRO A 97 -19.25 -9.45 3.75
CA PRO A 97 -18.05 -9.13 4.51
C PRO A 97 -17.28 -10.35 5.01
N ASP A 98 -17.95 -11.47 5.30
CA ASP A 98 -17.28 -12.70 5.72
C ASP A 98 -16.57 -13.36 4.53
N LYS A 99 -17.22 -13.37 3.35
CA LYS A 99 -16.56 -13.82 2.11
C LYS A 99 -15.39 -12.93 1.72
N ALA A 100 -15.48 -11.62 1.93
CA ALA A 100 -14.38 -10.70 1.67
C ALA A 100 -13.16 -11.02 2.57
N ARG A 101 -13.40 -11.38 3.83
CA ARG A 101 -12.33 -11.82 4.75
C ARG A 101 -11.70 -13.14 4.29
N GLU A 102 -12.49 -14.14 3.94
CA GLU A 102 -11.97 -15.41 3.41
C GLU A 102 -11.15 -15.21 2.14
N LEU A 103 -11.60 -14.31 1.27
CA LEU A 103 -10.89 -13.94 0.06
C LEU A 103 -9.53 -13.30 0.38
N GLN A 104 -9.49 -12.35 1.32
CA GLN A 104 -8.25 -11.75 1.78
C GLN A 104 -7.25 -12.79 2.31
N ASP A 105 -7.71 -13.74 3.12
CA ASP A 105 -6.85 -14.80 3.68
C ASP A 105 -6.32 -15.74 2.59
N LYS A 106 -7.17 -16.15 1.64
CA LYS A 106 -6.79 -16.97 0.48
C LYS A 106 -5.68 -16.30 -0.32
N TYR A 107 -5.83 -15.02 -0.64
CA TYR A 107 -4.87 -14.28 -1.45
C TYR A 107 -3.60 -13.93 -0.68
N THR A 108 -3.68 -13.70 0.63
CA THR A 108 -2.50 -13.53 1.49
C THR A 108 -1.63 -14.79 1.47
N LYS A 109 -2.23 -15.97 1.59
CA LYS A 109 -1.51 -17.25 1.49
C LYS A 109 -0.86 -17.44 0.11
N LYS A 110 -1.56 -17.09 -0.96
CA LYS A 110 -0.99 -17.14 -2.32
C LYS A 110 0.23 -16.24 -2.47
N MET A 111 0.17 -15.01 -1.96
CA MET A 111 1.33 -14.10 -2.01
C MET A 111 2.51 -14.65 -1.21
N ILE A 112 2.28 -15.26 -0.04
CA ILE A 112 3.33 -15.91 0.75
C ILE A 112 3.96 -17.06 -0.05
N SER A 113 3.15 -17.94 -0.63
CA SER A 113 3.66 -19.04 -1.46
C SER A 113 4.42 -18.56 -2.69
N ALA A 114 4.03 -17.45 -3.33
CA ALA A 114 4.77 -16.89 -4.46
C ALA A 114 6.19 -16.47 -4.04
N VAL A 115 6.35 -15.85 -2.87
CA VAL A 115 7.69 -15.53 -2.33
C VAL A 115 8.48 -16.81 -2.05
N GLU A 116 7.88 -17.76 -1.34
CA GLU A 116 8.57 -18.99 -0.91
C GLU A 116 8.93 -19.91 -2.08
N SER A 117 8.12 -19.94 -3.14
CA SER A 117 8.35 -20.78 -4.34
C SER A 117 9.51 -20.26 -5.20
N ASN A 118 9.88 -19.00 -5.03
CA ASN A 118 11.02 -18.35 -5.67
C ASN A 118 12.29 -18.40 -4.78
N ASP A 119 12.39 -19.37 -3.87
CA ASP A 119 13.52 -19.54 -2.94
C ASP A 119 13.81 -18.29 -2.07
N LEU A 120 12.79 -17.46 -1.81
CA LEU A 120 12.89 -16.29 -0.95
C LEU A 120 12.15 -16.51 0.38
N SER A 121 12.70 -15.92 1.43
CA SER A 121 11.93 -15.71 2.67
C SER A 121 11.17 -14.39 2.61
N ILE A 122 10.03 -14.31 3.29
CA ILE A 122 9.24 -13.07 3.44
C ILE A 122 10.11 -11.92 3.96
N ASN A 123 11.01 -12.21 4.90
CA ASN A 123 11.94 -11.21 5.44
C ASN A 123 12.92 -10.70 4.37
N LYS A 124 13.47 -11.58 3.53
CA LYS A 124 14.37 -11.20 2.45
C LYS A 124 13.66 -10.39 1.37
N TYR A 125 12.47 -10.82 0.94
CA TYR A 125 11.62 -10.10 -0.02
C TYR A 125 11.32 -8.67 0.48
N ASN A 126 10.87 -8.53 1.74
CA ASN A 126 10.61 -7.22 2.34
C ASN A 126 11.89 -6.38 2.53
N GLY A 127 13.03 -7.02 2.78
CA GLY A 127 14.33 -6.36 2.88
C GLY A 127 14.74 -5.69 1.57
N ILE A 128 14.54 -6.37 0.44
CA ILE A 128 14.81 -5.83 -0.91
C ILE A 128 13.92 -4.61 -1.18
N ILE A 129 12.61 -4.71 -0.90
CA ILE A 129 11.68 -3.57 -1.04
C ILE A 129 12.13 -2.35 -0.22
N GLN A 130 12.59 -2.57 1.01
CA GLN A 130 13.07 -1.49 1.87
C GLN A 130 14.37 -0.87 1.36
N ALA A 131 15.28 -1.70 0.84
CA ALA A 131 16.54 -1.24 0.28
C ALA A 131 16.34 -0.39 -0.99
N MET A 132 15.43 -0.80 -1.88
CA MET A 132 15.12 -0.07 -3.12
C MET A 132 14.64 1.38 -2.87
N ARG A 133 13.99 1.65 -1.72
CA ARG A 133 13.53 3.01 -1.37
C ARG A 133 14.68 4.02 -1.17
N ASN A 134 15.85 3.53 -0.78
CA ASN A 134 17.02 4.36 -0.46
C ASN A 134 18.19 4.13 -1.42
N ASN A 135 18.06 3.20 -2.36
CA ASN A 135 19.07 2.85 -3.34
C ASN A 135 18.46 2.87 -4.76
N PRO A 136 18.57 3.99 -5.49
CA PRO A 136 17.99 4.11 -6.83
C PRO A 136 18.65 3.18 -7.86
N GLU A 137 19.95 2.86 -7.70
CA GLU A 137 20.64 1.91 -8.59
C GLU A 137 20.07 0.49 -8.43
N LEU A 138 19.75 0.11 -7.19
CA LEU A 138 19.09 -1.17 -6.92
C LEU A 138 17.68 -1.23 -7.51
N LEU A 139 16.92 -0.13 -7.43
CA LEU A 139 15.61 -0.02 -8.06
C LEU A 139 15.71 -0.25 -9.57
N GLU A 140 16.60 0.49 -10.24
CA GLU A 140 16.83 0.36 -11.68
C GLU A 140 17.27 -1.06 -12.06
N LYS A 141 18.16 -1.69 -11.28
CA LYS A 141 18.60 -3.07 -11.51
C LYS A 141 17.41 -4.04 -11.50
N VAL A 142 16.55 -3.95 -10.50
CA VAL A 142 15.37 -4.83 -10.37
C VAL A 142 14.35 -4.54 -11.48
N GLU A 143 14.11 -3.28 -11.83
CA GLU A 143 13.19 -2.91 -12.91
C GLU A 143 13.62 -3.51 -14.26
N ASN A 144 14.93 -3.52 -14.52
CA ASN A 144 15.49 -4.16 -15.72
C ASN A 144 15.34 -5.69 -15.74
N MET A 145 15.20 -6.34 -14.58
CA MET A 145 14.95 -7.79 -14.48
C MET A 145 13.47 -8.14 -14.71
N THR A 146 12.55 -7.19 -14.54
CA THR A 146 11.10 -7.41 -14.67
C THR A 146 10.50 -7.02 -16.03
N ASN A 147 11.29 -6.46 -16.95
CA ASN A 147 10.85 -5.92 -18.25
C ASN A 147 11.11 -6.85 -19.44
#